data_AF-D8M0M3-F1
#
_entry.id   AF-D8M0M3-F1
#
_cell.length_a   1.000
_cell.length_b   1.000
_cell.length_c   1.000
_cell.angle_alpha   90.00
_cell.angle_beta   90.00
_cell.angle_gamma   90.00
#
_symmetry.space_group_name_H-M   'P 1'
#
loop_
_entity.id
_entity.type
_entity.pdbx_description
1 polymer ?
#
loop_
_entity_poly.entity_id
_entity_poly.type
_entity_poly.pdbx_seq_one_letter_code
_entity_poly.pdbx_strand_id
1 'polypeptide(L)'
;MAEISKMTIQGIRSFSPREEKTIKFLKPLTIIVGDNGCGKTTIIECLKAGCTGDLPPECNRGQLFVTDPTFYPGKEVKGQIKLELSCLDESKVHCVRSYTVRATGTKLVFHSLDQTVKIVDKNGNTAADSKRVSDISQQIPRLLGMSRAIINNVIFCHQEESNWPLSDRLELKKRFDSIFESTYYTKSLEALKKERKEKVSTRGGK
;
A
#
# COMPACT_ATOMS: atom_id res chain seq x y z
N MET A 1 -6.57 -16.68 10.34
CA MET A 1 -5.37 -15.83 10.51
C MET A 1 -5.18 -15.05 9.23
N ALA A 2 -4.97 -13.74 9.30
CA ALA A 2 -4.73 -12.94 8.11
C ALA A 2 -3.37 -13.28 7.49
N GLU A 3 -3.31 -13.43 6.18
CA GLU A 3 -2.08 -13.76 5.46
C GLU A 3 -2.08 -13.25 4.02
N ILE A 4 -0.88 -13.09 3.47
CA ILE A 4 -0.64 -12.91 2.04
C ILE A 4 -0.19 -14.27 1.51
N SER A 5 -0.99 -14.92 0.65
CA SER A 5 -0.68 -16.27 0.16
C SER A 5 0.10 -16.23 -1.15
N LYS A 6 -0.19 -15.25 -2.01
CA LYS A 6 0.39 -15.16 -3.34
C LYS A 6 0.41 -13.72 -3.84
N MET A 7 1.46 -13.39 -4.60
CA MET A 7 1.57 -12.13 -5.33
C MET A 7 1.98 -12.41 -6.78
N THR A 8 1.40 -11.69 -7.71
CA THR A 8 1.84 -11.65 -9.11
C THR A 8 2.25 -10.23 -9.49
N ILE A 9 3.41 -10.08 -10.13
CA ILE A 9 4.00 -8.81 -10.56
C ILE A 9 4.19 -8.84 -12.08
N GLN A 10 3.88 -7.74 -12.74
CA GLN A 10 4.13 -7.52 -14.17
C GLN A 10 4.44 -6.04 -14.43
N GLY A 11 5.43 -5.73 -15.26
CA GLY A 11 5.71 -4.36 -15.70
C GLY A 11 6.09 -3.38 -14.57
N ILE A 12 6.67 -3.88 -13.48
CA ILE A 12 7.15 -3.08 -12.35
C ILE A 12 8.67 -3.16 -12.32
N ARG A 13 9.36 -2.03 -12.43
CA ARG A 13 10.83 -1.93 -12.53
C ARG A 13 11.42 -2.97 -13.51
N SER A 14 12.22 -3.92 -13.02
CA SER A 14 12.86 -4.97 -13.82
C SER A 14 11.94 -6.14 -14.18
N PHE A 15 10.72 -6.22 -13.61
CA PHE A 15 9.75 -7.24 -14.00
C PHE A 15 9.19 -6.94 -15.39
N SER A 16 9.27 -7.92 -16.28
CA SER A 16 8.79 -7.81 -17.66
C SER A 16 7.34 -7.32 -17.73
N PRO A 17 7.01 -6.37 -18.63
CA PRO A 17 5.62 -6.00 -18.89
C PRO A 17 4.89 -7.02 -19.77
N ARG A 18 5.60 -8.00 -20.34
CA ARG A 18 5.01 -9.04 -21.20
C ARG A 18 4.77 -10.37 -20.49
N GLU A 19 5.41 -10.59 -19.34
CA GLU A 19 5.35 -11.85 -18.61
C GLU A 19 5.04 -11.59 -17.14
N GLU A 20 4.02 -12.27 -16.63
CA GLU A 20 3.67 -12.24 -15.22
C GLU A 20 4.62 -13.14 -14.42
N LYS A 21 5.14 -12.63 -13.29
CA LYS A 21 5.91 -13.43 -12.33
C LYS A 21 5.13 -13.57 -11.04
N THR A 22 4.94 -14.83 -10.60
CA THR A 22 4.19 -15.17 -9.41
C THR A 22 5.11 -15.65 -8.30
N ILE A 23 4.85 -15.16 -7.08
CA ILE A 23 5.49 -15.58 -5.85
C ILE A 23 4.41 -16.15 -4.93
N LYS A 24 4.63 -17.36 -4.41
CA LYS A 24 3.80 -17.97 -3.36
C LYS A 24 4.53 -17.80 -2.04
N PHE A 25 3.87 -17.23 -1.04
CA PHE A 25 4.45 -17.05 0.28
C PHE A 25 4.19 -18.31 1.12
N LEU A 26 5.27 -18.81 1.71
CA LEU A 26 5.27 -20.01 2.53
C LEU A 26 5.23 -19.63 4.02
N LYS A 27 4.68 -20.55 4.82
CA LYS A 27 4.67 -20.47 6.28
C LYS A 27 5.65 -21.47 6.89
N PRO A 28 6.31 -21.13 8.01
CA PRO A 28 6.30 -19.82 8.66
C PRO A 28 7.28 -18.81 8.01
N LEU A 29 8.10 -19.26 7.05
CA LEU A 29 9.20 -18.49 6.48
C LEU A 29 9.21 -18.59 4.95
N THR A 30 9.37 -17.44 4.30
CA THR A 30 9.67 -17.34 2.86
C THR A 30 11.06 -16.74 2.69
N ILE A 31 11.95 -17.43 1.97
CA ILE A 31 13.31 -16.96 1.71
C ILE A 31 13.37 -16.43 0.27
N ILE A 32 13.82 -15.19 0.09
CA ILE A 32 14.01 -14.55 -1.21
C ILE A 32 15.51 -14.27 -1.38
N VAL A 33 16.16 -15.01 -2.27
CA VAL A 33 17.59 -14.86 -2.59
C VAL A 33 17.79 -14.52 -4.07
N GLY A 34 18.96 -13.96 -4.38
CA GLY A 34 19.38 -13.62 -5.73
C GLY A 34 20.39 -12.49 -5.73
N ASP A 35 20.96 -12.19 -6.89
CA ASP A 35 22.02 -11.20 -7.03
C ASP A 35 21.55 -9.76 -6.79
N ASN A 36 22.49 -8.83 -6.67
CA ASN A 36 22.17 -7.41 -6.60
C ASN A 36 21.51 -6.96 -7.92
N GLY A 37 20.43 -6.18 -7.81
CA GLY A 37 19.66 -5.74 -8.97
C GLY A 37 18.63 -6.74 -9.51
N CYS A 38 18.54 -7.97 -8.99
CA CYS A 38 17.54 -8.95 -9.48
C CYS A 38 16.08 -8.64 -9.10
N GLY A 39 15.83 -7.59 -8.30
CA GLY A 39 14.49 -7.15 -7.93
C GLY A 39 13.96 -7.62 -6.57
N LYS A 40 14.83 -8.09 -5.66
CA LYS A 40 14.45 -8.47 -4.28
C LYS A 40 13.70 -7.34 -3.57
N THR A 41 14.27 -6.13 -3.58
CA THR A 41 13.66 -4.94 -2.97
C THR A 41 12.34 -4.60 -3.65
N THR A 42 12.27 -4.73 -4.98
CA THR A 42 11.04 -4.53 -5.77
C THR A 42 9.89 -5.44 -5.32
N ILE A 43 10.17 -6.68 -4.90
CA ILE A 43 9.14 -7.58 -4.38
C ILE A 43 8.50 -7.00 -3.11
N ILE A 44 9.32 -6.47 -2.19
CA ILE A 44 8.84 -5.86 -0.94
C ILE A 44 8.08 -4.55 -1.22
N GLU A 45 8.58 -3.76 -2.16
CA GLU A 45 7.87 -2.57 -2.66
C GLU A 45 6.50 -2.91 -3.26
N CYS A 46 6.40 -3.99 -4.04
CA CYS A 46 5.12 -4.45 -4.58
C CYS A 46 4.16 -4.92 -3.49
N LEU A 47 4.66 -5.57 -2.43
CA LEU A 47 3.84 -5.94 -1.28
C LEU A 47 3.28 -4.70 -0.56
N LYS A 48 4.14 -3.69 -0.32
CA LYS A 48 3.73 -2.40 0.25
C LYS A 48 2.68 -1.73 -0.63
N ALA A 49 2.98 -1.50 -1.90
CA ALA A 49 2.09 -0.84 -2.84
C ALA A 49 0.78 -1.60 -3.02
N GLY A 50 0.82 -2.93 -3.10
CA GLY A 50 -0.38 -3.76 -3.18
C GLY A 50 -1.27 -3.63 -1.94
N CYS A 51 -0.69 -3.59 -0.74
CA CYS A 51 -1.45 -3.48 0.50
C CYS A 51 -1.97 -2.06 0.77
N THR A 52 -1.15 -1.02 0.56
CA THR A 52 -1.45 0.36 1.03
C THR A 52 -1.67 1.37 -0.09
N GLY A 53 -1.34 1.01 -1.33
CA GLY A 53 -1.34 1.91 -2.48
C GLY A 53 -0.21 2.94 -2.47
N ASP A 54 0.63 2.93 -1.44
CA ASP A 54 1.78 3.83 -1.36
C ASP A 54 2.87 3.38 -2.31
N LEU A 55 3.37 4.32 -3.10
CA LEU A 55 4.52 4.09 -3.96
C LEU A 55 5.81 4.09 -3.11
N PRO A 56 6.87 3.41 -3.56
CA PRO A 56 8.15 3.47 -2.90
C PRO A 56 8.73 4.90 -2.91
N PRO A 57 9.69 5.21 -2.03
CA PRO A 57 10.48 6.44 -2.14
C PRO A 57 11.26 6.45 -3.46
N GLU A 58 11.76 7.63 -3.84
CA GLU A 58 12.58 7.82 -5.04
C GLU A 58 11.94 7.37 -6.37
N CYS A 59 10.60 7.32 -6.44
CA CYS A 59 9.88 6.88 -7.63
C CYS A 59 9.48 7.99 -8.61
N ASN A 60 9.95 9.23 -8.41
CA ASN A 60 9.59 10.43 -9.20
C ASN A 60 8.09 10.48 -9.56
N ARG A 61 7.22 10.58 -8.54
CA ARG A 61 5.75 10.55 -8.69
C ARG A 61 5.21 9.28 -9.39
N GLY A 62 5.89 8.15 -9.22
CA GLY A 62 5.51 6.84 -9.76
C GLY A 62 6.10 6.48 -11.12
N GLN A 63 6.77 7.43 -11.79
CA GLN A 63 7.34 7.22 -13.12
C GLN A 63 8.42 6.12 -13.15
N LEU A 64 9.20 6.00 -12.08
CA LEU A 64 10.30 5.01 -11.98
C LEU A 64 9.85 3.67 -11.36
N PHE A 65 8.58 3.58 -10.96
CA PHE A 65 8.04 2.36 -10.37
C PHE A 65 7.58 1.36 -11.45
N VAL A 66 6.90 1.86 -12.48
CA VAL A 66 6.55 1.06 -13.67
C VAL A 66 7.77 0.98 -14.58
N THR A 67 7.93 -0.14 -15.29
CA THR A 67 9.03 -0.32 -16.25
C THR A 67 9.06 0.83 -17.27
N ASP A 68 10.27 1.32 -17.56
CA ASP A 68 10.46 2.44 -18.48
C ASP A 68 9.90 2.10 -19.88
N PRO A 69 8.92 2.88 -20.39
CA PRO A 69 8.29 2.61 -21.67
C PRO A 69 9.17 2.90 -22.89
N THR A 70 10.30 3.59 -22.73
CA THR A 70 11.24 3.88 -23.82
C THR A 70 11.91 2.61 -24.37
N PHE A 71 11.98 1.54 -23.58
CA PHE A 71 12.47 0.24 -24.01
C PHE A 71 11.47 -0.58 -24.85
N TYR A 72 10.22 -0.11 -25.01
CA TYR A 72 9.16 -0.89 -25.65
C TYR A 72 8.51 -0.18 -26.85
N PRO A 73 8.17 -0.94 -27.92
CA PRO A 73 7.44 -0.40 -29.07
C PRO A 73 6.02 -0.03 -28.63
N GLY A 74 5.70 1.27 -28.62
CA GLY A 74 4.42 1.80 -28.14
C GLY A 74 4.57 2.96 -27.16
N LYS A 75 5.76 3.12 -26.55
CA LYS A 75 6.05 4.21 -25.58
C LYS A 75 5.03 4.27 -24.44
N GLU A 76 4.37 3.16 -24.13
CA GLU A 76 3.49 3.01 -22.98
C GLU A 76 3.64 1.61 -22.41
N VAL A 77 3.75 1.53 -21.09
CA VAL A 77 3.85 0.28 -20.36
C VAL A 77 2.81 0.26 -19.26
N LYS A 78 2.14 -0.88 -19.11
CA LYS A 78 1.23 -1.16 -18.01
C LYS A 78 1.96 -2.00 -16.96
N GLY A 79 1.93 -1.53 -15.72
CA GLY A 79 2.37 -2.25 -14.54
C GLY A 79 1.17 -2.80 -13.77
N GLN A 80 1.29 -4.01 -13.23
CA GLN A 80 0.24 -4.64 -12.44
C GLN A 80 0.79 -5.42 -11.25
N ILE A 81 0.11 -5.29 -10.12
CA ILE A 81 0.35 -6.06 -8.90
C ILE A 81 -0.97 -6.74 -8.54
N LYS A 82 -0.96 -8.07 -8.44
CA LYS A 82 -2.10 -8.88 -8.00
C LYS A 82 -1.75 -9.52 -6.66
N LEU A 83 -2.57 -9.31 -5.64
CA LEU A 83 -2.42 -9.94 -4.33
C LEU A 83 -3.56 -10.90 -4.07
N GLU A 84 -3.23 -12.06 -3.51
CA GLU A 84 -4.18 -13.00 -2.91
C GLU A 84 -3.94 -13.00 -1.40
N LEU A 85 -4.98 -12.69 -0.64
CA LEU A 85 -4.96 -12.56 0.81
C LEU A 85 -6.03 -13.47 1.41
N SER A 86 -5.77 -14.01 2.60
CA SER A 86 -6.82 -14.54 3.47
C SER A 86 -6.97 -13.60 4.66
N CYS A 87 -8.20 -13.32 5.08
CA CYS A 87 -8.50 -12.33 6.10
C CYS A 87 -8.81 -12.99 7.46
N LEU A 88 -9.00 -12.15 8.49
CA LEU A 88 -9.34 -12.62 9.83
C LEU A 88 -10.71 -13.32 9.89
N ASP A 89 -11.63 -12.92 9.02
CA ASP A 89 -12.99 -13.45 8.88
C ASP A 89 -13.08 -14.66 7.93
N GLU A 90 -11.94 -15.26 7.58
CA GLU A 90 -11.81 -16.37 6.62
C GLU A 90 -12.22 -16.03 5.18
N SER A 91 -12.47 -14.76 4.88
CA SER A 91 -12.67 -14.32 3.50
C SER A 91 -11.36 -14.36 2.70
N LYS A 92 -11.47 -14.66 1.41
CA LYS A 92 -10.38 -14.59 0.45
C LYS A 92 -10.50 -13.31 -0.35
N VAL A 93 -9.42 -12.55 -0.43
CA VAL A 93 -9.39 -11.27 -1.13
C VAL A 93 -8.40 -11.36 -2.28
N HIS A 94 -8.89 -11.03 -3.48
CA HIS A 94 -8.05 -10.82 -4.66
C HIS A 94 -8.03 -9.32 -4.96
N CYS A 95 -6.88 -8.69 -4.81
CA CYS A 95 -6.68 -7.26 -5.08
C CYS A 95 -5.80 -7.08 -6.30
N VAL A 96 -6.20 -6.20 -7.23
CA VAL A 96 -5.41 -5.86 -8.41
C VAL A 96 -5.17 -4.36 -8.44
N ARG A 97 -3.90 -3.97 -8.42
CA ARG A 97 -3.46 -2.59 -8.64
C ARG A 97 -2.81 -2.46 -10.00
N SER A 98 -3.27 -1.50 -10.79
CA SER A 98 -2.80 -1.28 -12.15
C SER A 98 -2.30 0.15 -12.31
N TYR A 99 -1.20 0.30 -13.05
CA TYR A 99 -0.52 1.56 -13.31
C TYR A 99 -0.15 1.64 -14.79
N THR A 100 -0.03 2.84 -15.33
CA THR A 100 0.56 3.06 -16.65
C THR A 100 1.62 4.15 -16.60
N VAL A 101 2.68 3.97 -17.37
CA VAL A 101 3.64 5.04 -17.68
C VAL A 101 3.75 5.16 -19.18
N ARG A 102 3.56 6.39 -19.69
CA ARG A 102 3.69 6.74 -21.10
C ARG A 102 4.83 7.73 -21.30
N ALA A 103 5.67 7.50 -22.30
CA ALA A 103 6.67 8.47 -22.74
C ALA A 103 6.06 9.43 -23.76
N THR A 104 6.10 10.72 -23.45
CA THR A 104 5.68 11.82 -24.33
C THR A 104 6.88 12.74 -24.56
N GLY A 105 7.56 12.55 -25.69
CA GLY A 105 8.84 13.21 -25.96
C GLY A 105 9.90 12.74 -24.97
N THR A 106 10.45 13.68 -24.19
CA THR A 106 11.44 13.42 -23.12
C THR A 106 10.81 13.21 -21.75
N LYS A 107 9.49 13.38 -21.60
CA LYS A 107 8.79 13.28 -20.32
C LYS A 107 8.12 11.92 -20.16
N LEU A 108 8.14 11.39 -18.95
CA LEU A 108 7.33 10.24 -18.55
C LEU A 108 6.07 10.72 -17.83
N VAL A 109 4.93 10.12 -18.13
CA VAL A 109 3.64 10.45 -17.53
C VAL A 109 3.07 9.21 -16.86
N PHE A 110 2.96 9.23 -15.54
CA PHE A 110 2.42 8.15 -14.72
C PHE A 110 0.92 8.36 -14.46
N HIS A 111 0.14 7.29 -14.58
CA HIS A 111 -1.25 7.23 -14.15
C HIS A 111 -1.50 5.98 -13.29
N SER A 112 -2.20 6.16 -12.17
CA SER A 112 -2.86 5.04 -11.49
C SER A 112 -4.18 4.78 -12.19
N LEU A 113 -4.42 3.53 -12.59
CA LEU A 113 -5.69 3.11 -13.18
C LEU A 113 -6.67 2.67 -12.09
N ASP A 114 -7.90 2.37 -12.50
CA ASP A 114 -8.89 1.73 -11.65
C ASP A 114 -8.35 0.41 -11.10
N GLN A 115 -8.65 0.19 -9.83
CA GLN A 115 -8.18 -0.96 -9.07
C GLN A 115 -9.38 -1.82 -8.69
N THR A 116 -9.19 -3.13 -8.69
CA THR A 116 -10.29 -4.06 -8.45
C THR A 116 -10.03 -4.88 -7.19
N VAL A 117 -11.08 -5.08 -6.40
CA VAL A 117 -11.05 -5.97 -5.25
C VAL A 117 -12.19 -6.95 -5.37
N LYS A 118 -11.86 -8.23 -5.33
CA LYS A 118 -12.83 -9.32 -5.24
C LYS A 118 -12.71 -9.95 -3.87
N ILE A 119 -13.81 -9.96 -3.12
CA ILE A 119 -13.90 -10.59 -1.82
C ILE A 119 -14.79 -11.82 -1.97
N VAL A 120 -14.27 -12.97 -1.58
CA VAL A 120 -14.99 -14.24 -1.53
C VAL A 120 -15.17 -14.58 -0.07
N ASP A 121 -16.41 -14.64 0.39
CA ASP A 121 -16.71 -15.01 1.77
C ASP A 121 -16.42 -16.50 2.02
N LYS A 122 -16.50 -16.92 3.29
CA LYS A 122 -16.35 -18.32 3.71
C LYS A 122 -17.36 -19.28 3.07
N ASN A 123 -18.50 -18.77 2.61
CA ASN A 123 -19.57 -19.54 1.98
C ASN A 123 -19.38 -19.64 0.46
N GLY A 124 -18.34 -19.01 -0.11
CA GLY A 124 -18.09 -18.97 -1.55
C GLY A 124 -18.82 -17.85 -2.29
N ASN A 125 -19.59 -17.01 -1.60
CA ASN A 125 -20.25 -15.87 -2.24
C ASN A 125 -19.21 -14.82 -2.60
N THR A 126 -19.30 -14.35 -3.84
CA THR A 126 -18.38 -13.36 -4.39
C THR A 126 -19.04 -11.97 -4.36
N ALA A 127 -18.43 -11.05 -3.64
CA ALA A 127 -18.64 -9.61 -3.85
C ALA A 127 -17.46 -9.08 -4.66
N ALA A 128 -17.68 -8.82 -5.95
CA ALA A 128 -16.71 -8.12 -6.79
C ALA A 128 -17.05 -6.63 -6.75
N ASP A 129 -16.09 -5.81 -6.32
CA ASP A 129 -16.30 -4.38 -6.13
C ASP A 129 -15.17 -3.64 -6.87
N SER A 130 -15.54 -2.95 -7.95
CA SER A 130 -14.62 -1.98 -8.59
C SER A 130 -14.70 -0.69 -7.77
N LYS A 131 -13.59 -0.32 -7.13
CA LYS A 131 -13.55 0.82 -6.19
C LYS A 131 -12.47 1.81 -6.58
N ARG A 132 -12.61 3.03 -6.08
CA ARG A 132 -11.56 4.04 -6.18
C ARG A 132 -10.33 3.59 -5.41
N VAL A 133 -9.16 4.03 -5.87
CA VAL A 133 -7.86 3.74 -5.25
C VAL A 133 -7.84 4.07 -3.75
N SER A 134 -8.45 5.19 -3.36
CA SER A 134 -8.55 5.64 -1.96
C SER A 134 -9.24 4.61 -1.06
N ASP A 135 -10.27 3.96 -1.58
CA ASP A 135 -11.12 3.07 -0.80
C ASP A 135 -10.41 1.73 -0.60
N ILE A 136 -9.74 1.23 -1.64
CA ILE A 136 -8.95 -0.01 -1.60
C ILE A 136 -7.74 0.15 -0.67
N SER A 137 -7.05 1.30 -0.72
CA SER A 137 -5.93 1.60 0.15
C SER A 137 -6.29 1.71 1.63
N GLN A 138 -7.56 1.95 1.96
CA GLN A 138 -8.06 1.86 3.35
C GLN A 138 -8.62 0.48 3.68
N GLN A 139 -9.26 -0.17 2.72
CA GLN A 139 -9.96 -1.44 2.92
C GLN A 139 -9.00 -2.62 3.12
N ILE A 140 -7.94 -2.73 2.31
CA ILE A 140 -7.01 -3.87 2.38
C ILE A 140 -6.28 -3.94 3.74
N PRO A 141 -5.70 -2.85 4.29
CA PRO A 141 -5.10 -2.89 5.63
C PRO A 141 -6.09 -3.33 6.71
N ARG A 142 -7.33 -2.81 6.66
CA ARG A 142 -8.40 -3.18 7.61
C ARG A 142 -8.74 -4.66 7.55
N LEU A 143 -8.83 -5.23 6.35
CA LEU A 143 -9.10 -6.65 6.12
C LEU A 143 -7.96 -7.56 6.62
N LEU A 144 -6.72 -7.05 6.61
CA LEU A 144 -5.56 -7.71 7.23
C LEU A 144 -5.49 -7.50 8.75
N GLY A 145 -6.38 -6.70 9.34
CA GLY A 145 -6.36 -6.35 10.76
C GLY A 145 -5.18 -5.45 11.16
N MET A 146 -4.61 -4.70 10.21
CA MET A 146 -3.45 -3.84 10.44
C MET A 146 -3.73 -2.40 10.01
N SER A 147 -3.15 -1.42 10.72
CA SER A 147 -3.17 -0.04 10.25
C SER A 147 -2.22 0.13 9.05
N ARG A 148 -2.53 1.12 8.20
CA ARG A 148 -1.65 1.49 7.08
C ARG A 148 -0.23 1.85 7.57
N ALA A 149 -0.14 2.49 8.74
CA ALA A 149 1.12 2.88 9.36
C ALA A 149 1.98 1.67 9.76
N ILE A 150 1.38 0.61 10.29
CA ILE A 150 2.10 -0.63 10.63
C ILE A 150 2.63 -1.29 9.35
N ILE A 151 1.81 -1.39 8.31
CA ILE A 151 2.24 -2.00 7.04
C ILE A 151 3.41 -1.21 6.44
N ASN A 152 3.35 0.12 6.45
CA ASN A 152 4.38 0.96 5.82
C ASN A 152 5.67 1.13 6.63
N ASN A 153 5.58 1.25 7.96
CA ASN A 153 6.72 1.59 8.80
C ASN A 153 7.36 0.37 9.48
N VAL A 154 6.64 -0.74 9.59
CA VAL A 154 7.09 -1.94 10.33
C VAL A 154 7.19 -3.16 9.42
N ILE A 155 6.09 -3.56 8.77
CA ILE A 155 6.04 -4.84 8.03
C ILE A 155 6.77 -4.77 6.68
N PHE A 156 6.43 -3.78 5.85
CA PHE A 156 7.05 -3.53 4.55
C PHE A 156 7.74 -2.17 4.55
N CYS A 157 8.54 -1.92 5.60
CA CYS A 157 9.41 -0.76 5.64
C CYS A 157 10.38 -0.78 4.47
N HIS A 158 10.55 0.37 3.81
CA HIS A 158 11.47 0.45 2.68
C HIS A 158 12.91 0.29 3.15
N GLN A 159 13.76 -0.35 2.34
CA GLN A 159 15.15 -0.62 2.71
C GLN A 159 15.91 0.64 3.12
N GLU A 160 15.73 1.73 2.37
CA GLU A 160 16.36 3.04 2.64
C GLU A 160 15.83 3.72 3.91
N GLU A 161 14.63 3.34 4.35
CA GLU A 161 13.98 3.90 5.55
C GLU A 161 14.08 2.97 6.76
N SER A 162 14.74 1.82 6.64
CA SER A 162 14.78 0.78 7.69
C SER A 162 15.39 1.26 9.00
N ASN A 163 16.29 2.24 8.95
CA ASN A 163 16.94 2.84 10.10
C ASN A 163 16.13 3.97 10.75
N TRP A 164 14.85 4.16 10.39
CA TRP A 164 14.00 5.19 10.99
C TRP A 164 13.93 5.17 12.52
N PRO A 165 14.08 4.03 13.24
CA PRO A 165 14.11 4.07 14.71
C PRO A 165 15.32 4.84 15.28
N LEU A 166 16.36 5.03 14.47
CA LEU A 166 17.59 5.76 14.80
C LEU A 166 17.60 7.19 14.24
N SER A 167 16.50 7.64 13.62
CA SER A 167 16.39 9.00 13.09
C SER A 167 16.35 10.04 14.22
N ASP A 168 16.35 11.32 13.84
CA ASP A 168 16.17 12.39 14.80
C ASP A 168 14.79 12.32 15.50
N ARG A 169 14.68 13.05 16.62
CA ARG A 169 13.50 13.06 17.50
C ARG A 169 12.21 13.40 16.76
N LEU A 170 12.25 14.29 15.77
CA LEU A 170 11.05 14.76 15.09
C LEU A 170 10.47 13.68 14.18
N GLU A 171 11.29 13.07 13.33
CA GLU A 171 10.87 11.99 12.45
C GLU A 171 10.45 10.74 13.24
N LEU A 172 11.18 10.42 14.31
CA LEU A 172 10.86 9.31 15.20
C LEU A 172 9.48 9.50 15.83
N LYS A 173 9.21 10.69 16.40
CA LYS A 173 7.91 11.03 17.00
C LYS A 173 6.79 10.95 15.98
N LYS A 174 7.01 11.45 14.76
CA LYS A 174 6.02 11.41 13.68
C LYS A 174 5.63 9.98 13.30
N ARG A 175 6.60 9.06 13.20
CA ARG A 175 6.33 7.64 12.90
C ARG A 175 5.61 6.94 14.06
N PHE A 176 6.02 7.20 15.30
CA PHE A 176 5.29 6.67 16.47
C PHE A 176 3.85 7.18 16.56
N ASP A 177 3.64 8.49 16.40
CA ASP A 177 2.30 9.08 16.40
C ASP A 177 1.42 8.49 15.28
N SER A 178 2.02 8.17 14.12
CA SER A 178 1.32 7.50 13.03
C SER A 178 1.00 6.04 13.33
N ILE A 179 1.89 5.30 14.01
CA ILE A 179 1.70 3.88 14.34
C ILE A 179 0.62 3.72 15.42
N PHE A 180 0.65 4.58 16.44
CA PHE A 180 -0.29 4.53 17.56
C PHE A 180 -1.60 5.28 17.32
N GLU A 181 -1.73 5.96 16.16
CA GLU A 181 -2.89 6.78 15.80
C GLU A 181 -3.31 7.76 16.93
N SER A 182 -2.34 8.24 17.71
CA SER A 182 -2.54 9.07 18.91
C SER A 182 -3.24 10.40 18.60
N THR A 183 -3.12 10.87 17.35
CA THR A 183 -3.74 12.08 16.84
C THR A 183 -5.26 12.02 16.83
N TYR A 184 -5.87 10.86 16.57
CA TYR A 184 -7.33 10.70 16.60
C TYR A 184 -7.86 10.97 18.01
N TYR A 185 -7.27 10.33 19.03
CA TYR A 185 -7.66 10.52 20.42
C TYR A 185 -7.42 11.96 20.89
N THR A 186 -6.29 12.56 20.49
CA THR A 186 -5.96 13.94 20.84
C THR A 186 -6.99 14.92 20.28
N LYS A 187 -7.36 14.78 19.00
CA LYS A 187 -8.39 15.61 18.36
C LYS A 187 -9.78 15.42 18.98
N SER A 188 -10.16 14.17 19.27
CA SER A 188 -11.41 13.87 19.96
C SER A 188 -11.48 14.52 21.35
N LEU A 189 -10.38 14.50 22.10
CA LEU A 189 -10.28 15.18 23.40
C LEU A 189 -10.37 16.71 23.26
N GLU A 190 -9.75 17.30 22.25
CA GLU A 190 -9.86 18.74 21.96
C GLU A 190 -11.29 19.15 21.61
N ALA A 191 -11.99 18.34 20.78
CA ALA A 191 -13.39 18.58 20.44
C ALA A 191 -14.29 18.54 21.68
N LEU A 192 -14.11 17.54 22.57
CA LEU A 192 -14.85 17.44 23.82
C LEU A 192 -14.57 18.62 24.77
N LYS A 193 -13.31 19.07 24.85
CA LYS A 193 -12.94 20.27 25.63
C LYS A 193 -13.60 21.53 25.09
N LYS A 194 -13.64 21.69 23.75
CA LYS A 194 -14.29 22.82 23.08
C LYS A 194 -15.79 22.84 23.36
N GLU A 195 -16.46 21.71 23.19
CA GLU A 195 -17.91 21.57 23.47
C GLU A 195 -18.24 21.87 24.94
N ARG A 196 -17.40 21.41 25.88
CA ARG A 196 -17.56 21.73 27.31
C ARG A 196 -17.46 23.23 27.57
N LYS A 197 -16.48 23.91 26.96
CA LYS A 197 -16.29 25.35 27.11
C LYS A 197 -17.48 26.13 26.56
N GLU A 198 -18.00 25.72 25.40
CA GLU A 198 -19.21 26.30 24.80
C GLU A 198 -20.43 26.13 25.72
N LYS A 199 -20.71 24.92 26.22
CA LYS A 199 -21.85 24.67 27.14
C LYS A 199 -21.78 25.47 28.45
N VAL A 200 -20.58 25.68 29.00
CA VAL A 200 -20.38 26.51 30.20
C VAL A 200 -20.64 27.97 29.89
N SER A 201 -20.19 28.47 28.73
CA SER A 201 -20.46 29.85 28.31
C SER A 201 -21.94 30.13 28.03
N THR A 202 -22.70 29.15 27.53
CA THR A 202 -24.15 29.29 27.29
C THR A 202 -24.98 29.24 28.58
N ARG A 203 -24.48 28.60 29.65
CA ARG A 203 -25.16 28.55 30.97
C ARG A 203 -24.96 29.79 31.84
N GLY A 204 -23.92 30.59 31.59
CA GLY A 204 -23.64 31.83 32.33
C GLY A 204 -24.35 33.09 31.81
N GLY A 205 -25.19 32.94 30.77
CA GLY A 205 -25.94 34.05 30.14
C GLY A 205 -27.44 34.06 30.43
N LYS A 206 -27.88 33.40 31.51
CA LYS A 206 -29.25 33.52 32.06
C LYS A 206 -29.17 34.01 33.50
#